data_AF-A0A9N8HIF8-F1
#
_entry.id   AF-A0A9N8HIF8-F1
#
_cell.length_a   1.000
_cell.length_b   1.000
_cell.length_c   1.000
_cell.angle_alpha   90.00
_cell.angle_beta   90.00
_cell.angle_gamma   90.00
#
_symmetry.space_group_name_H-M   'P 1'
#
loop_
_entity.id
_entity.type
_entity.pdbx_description
1 polymer ?
#
loop_
_entity_poly.entity_id
_entity_poly.type
_entity_poly.pdbx_seq_one_letter_code
_entity_poly.pdbx_strand_id
1 'polypeptide(L)'
;MRMVWTSSSELILLLVSSVLLRGQRLCHGWTVPLRTYRYKPLGRYGVPTPQARHPPKSDDWEDAGCDSEILERVESLNADDVRTARESSLVFEDSGGKSGILEEDDDGELPPFEWVDNHVAIRTLEPVLLREETNSIQRAAETLWESQDGSSSRFSYQYATNSEAHVSDFPSDSDATLAINRALLTKIYPLIRRAFPTISPPKDVPLFVYDALVIRYNATKSGDSNQTPRAGQPLHRDLGLVSVNVMLNDATDFEGGGTFFENQLKNHLNQGAADAFNTSSNLLQHKPQPIKPPGVGHCLLHESAERHAGAATVAGIRDILVLFVTAPSSPKIVNARIKQCREFCEQLHQDNEIQALECRIRHHNMALRLVPNDGEAYQYLGTAWMEFAALAKANNDGMHHQHHYLQQAIDCLQRAAVLTPCDSRVYNNLGIALGQQVEPLKEASFAIQTSKEAYRRGHTLLLALAQAGCDVVDETDTLSRNYGLMLANQDRFTEACEVLKDTAARYLEAEKKDGKAPPRGIVEAYQLWKFCQSRSFHVAS
;
A
#
# COMPACT_ATOMS: atom_id res chain seq x y z
N MET A 1 4.08 18.34 -1.65
CA MET A 1 2.96 17.55 -2.20
C MET A 1 2.55 16.56 -1.12
N ARG A 2 1.43 16.75 -0.42
CA ARG A 2 0.96 15.78 0.59
C ARG A 2 0.11 14.75 -0.15
N MET A 3 0.64 13.54 -0.39
CA MET A 3 -0.17 12.39 -0.82
C MET A 3 -1.06 12.01 0.36
N VAL A 4 -2.37 12.23 0.23
CA VAL A 4 -3.35 11.82 1.24
C VAL A 4 -3.93 10.49 0.79
N TRP A 5 -3.50 9.41 1.42
CA TRP A 5 -4.17 8.12 1.27
C TRP A 5 -5.52 8.18 1.97
N THR A 6 -6.60 8.41 1.22
CA THR A 6 -7.94 8.12 1.70
C THR A 6 -8.16 6.61 1.61
N SER A 7 -8.26 5.97 2.78
CA SER A 7 -8.76 4.59 2.84
C SER A 7 -10.14 4.55 2.17
N SER A 8 -10.43 3.46 1.45
CA SER A 8 -11.69 3.13 0.77
C SER A 8 -12.89 2.94 1.72
N SER A 9 -12.92 3.68 2.83
CA SER A 9 -13.90 3.59 3.91
C SER A 9 -15.21 4.35 3.66
N GLU A 10 -15.31 5.15 2.60
CA GLU A 10 -16.55 5.87 2.26
C GLU A 10 -17.60 5.04 1.49
N LEU A 11 -17.19 3.92 0.86
CA LEU A 11 -18.10 3.12 0.02
C LEU A 11 -19.16 2.30 0.80
N ILE A 12 -19.14 2.30 2.14
CA ILE A 12 -19.89 1.34 2.98
C ILE A 12 -21.16 1.95 3.60
N LEU A 13 -21.39 3.27 3.47
CA LEU A 13 -22.54 3.97 4.06
C LEU A 13 -23.92 3.49 3.58
N LEU A 14 -24.01 2.79 2.44
CA LEU A 14 -25.27 2.26 1.91
C LEU A 14 -25.66 0.86 2.44
N LEU A 15 -24.73 0.09 3.03
CA LEU A 15 -24.99 -1.30 3.45
C LEU A 15 -25.54 -1.42 4.88
N VAL A 16 -25.15 -0.54 5.81
CA VAL A 16 -25.61 -0.63 7.21
C VAL A 16 -27.12 -0.31 7.35
N SER A 17 -27.65 0.55 6.48
CA SER A 17 -29.06 0.95 6.51
C SER A 17 -30.04 -0.16 6.09
N SER A 18 -29.61 -1.11 5.25
CA SER A 18 -30.48 -2.18 4.73
C SER A 18 -30.54 -3.42 5.65
N VAL A 19 -29.48 -3.69 6.43
CA VAL A 19 -29.45 -4.76 7.44
C VAL A 19 -30.30 -4.40 8.66
N LEU A 20 -30.30 -3.13 9.09
CA LEU A 20 -31.14 -2.66 10.20
C LEU A 20 -32.65 -2.64 9.87
N LEU A 21 -33.03 -2.58 8.59
CA LEU A 21 -34.43 -2.59 8.16
C LEU A 21 -35.00 -3.99 7.92
N ARG A 22 -34.16 -5.01 7.65
CA ARG A 22 -34.64 -6.38 7.38
C ARG A 22 -34.86 -7.24 8.63
N GLY A 23 -34.52 -6.74 9.82
CA GLY A 23 -34.71 -7.42 11.11
C GLY A 23 -36.02 -7.09 11.85
N GLN A 24 -36.94 -6.30 11.30
CA GLN A 24 -38.20 -5.97 11.96
C GLN A 24 -39.34 -6.96 11.63
N ARG A 25 -39.25 -8.18 12.16
CA ARG A 25 -40.42 -8.88 12.70
C ARG A 25 -39.99 -9.64 13.95
N LEU A 26 -40.66 -9.31 15.06
CA LEU A 26 -40.59 -9.91 16.40
C LEU A 26 -39.43 -9.43 17.28
N CYS A 27 -39.69 -8.34 18.01
CA CYS A 27 -39.53 -8.16 19.47
C CYS A 27 -39.54 -6.66 19.80
N HIS A 28 -40.56 -6.22 20.54
CA HIS A 28 -40.66 -4.86 21.08
C HIS A 28 -39.61 -4.66 22.18
N GLY A 29 -38.96 -3.50 22.19
CA GLY A 29 -38.47 -2.92 23.45
C GLY A 29 -37.02 -2.48 23.55
N TRP A 30 -36.38 -1.93 22.52
CA TRP A 30 -35.19 -1.08 22.69
C TRP A 30 -35.24 0.11 21.71
N THR A 31 -35.73 1.26 22.17
CA THR A 31 -35.58 2.54 21.45
C THR A 31 -34.27 3.19 21.85
N VAL A 32 -33.27 3.10 20.98
CA VAL A 32 -32.12 4.01 21.02
C VAL A 32 -32.58 5.34 20.41
N PRO A 33 -32.39 6.49 21.08
CA PRO A 33 -32.81 7.77 20.52
C PRO A 33 -31.91 8.12 19.33
N LEU A 34 -32.43 7.93 18.12
CA LEU A 34 -31.91 8.57 16.92
C LEU A 34 -32.07 10.08 17.10
N ARG A 35 -30.97 10.78 17.39
CA ARG A 35 -30.91 12.23 17.19
C ARG A 35 -31.12 12.48 15.69
N THR A 36 -32.31 12.92 15.35
CA THR A 36 -32.63 13.48 14.05
C THR A 36 -31.78 14.73 13.85
N TYR A 37 -30.71 14.62 13.08
CA TYR A 37 -30.09 15.79 12.50
C TYR A 37 -31.09 16.38 11.51
N ARG A 38 -31.71 17.49 11.91
CA ARG A 38 -32.42 18.37 10.99
C ARG A 38 -31.39 18.87 9.96
N TYR A 39 -31.43 18.29 8.77
CA TYR A 39 -30.84 18.91 7.59
C TYR A 39 -31.46 20.31 7.46
N LYS A 40 -30.64 21.36 7.59
CA LYS A 40 -31.06 22.69 7.15
C LYS A 40 -31.30 22.59 5.64
N PRO A 41 -32.47 22.97 5.14
CA PRO A 41 -32.69 23.00 3.69
C PRO A 41 -31.73 24.02 3.10
N LEU A 42 -30.78 23.56 2.28
CA LEU A 42 -30.10 24.42 1.33
C LEU A 42 -31.17 24.97 0.40
N GLY A 43 -31.18 26.30 0.26
CA GLY A 43 -32.15 27.03 -0.52
C GLY A 43 -32.25 26.50 -1.94
N ARG A 44 -33.48 26.51 -2.48
CA ARG A 44 -33.79 26.16 -3.86
C ARG A 44 -32.96 26.99 -4.84
N TYR A 45 -31.83 26.45 -5.28
CA TYR A 45 -31.29 26.74 -6.60
C TYR A 45 -31.72 25.58 -7.50
N GLY A 46 -32.41 25.91 -8.59
CA GLY A 46 -32.86 24.92 -9.57
C GLY A 46 -31.65 24.32 -10.27
N VAL A 47 -31.21 23.16 -9.78
CA VAL A 47 -30.29 22.29 -10.51
C VAL A 47 -31.14 21.49 -11.51
N PRO A 48 -30.81 21.49 -12.81
CA PRO A 48 -31.52 20.66 -13.76
C PRO A 48 -31.32 19.19 -13.39
N THR A 49 -32.41 18.42 -13.36
CA THR A 49 -32.36 16.95 -13.30
C THR A 49 -31.46 16.44 -14.42
N PRO A 50 -30.37 15.70 -14.12
CA PRO A 50 -29.55 15.08 -15.14
C PRO A 50 -30.45 14.12 -15.92
N GLN A 51 -30.55 14.31 -17.24
CA GLN A 51 -31.11 13.29 -18.11
C GLN A 51 -30.23 12.05 -17.97
N ALA A 52 -30.82 10.92 -17.56
CA ALA A 52 -30.13 9.64 -17.49
C ALA A 52 -29.56 9.31 -18.87
N ARG A 53 -28.26 9.53 -19.06
CA ARG A 53 -27.55 9.05 -20.24
C ARG A 53 -27.41 7.54 -20.09
N HIS A 54 -27.67 6.81 -21.17
CA HIS A 54 -27.35 5.39 -21.20
C HIS A 54 -25.86 5.19 -20.91
N PRO A 55 -25.47 4.15 -20.16
CA PRO A 55 -24.06 3.87 -19.92
C PRO A 55 -23.34 3.66 -21.26
N PRO A 56 -22.16 4.24 -21.46
CA PRO A 56 -21.40 4.07 -22.70
C PRO A 56 -21.05 2.59 -22.91
N LYS A 57 -21.11 2.11 -24.16
CA LYS A 57 -20.59 0.77 -24.49
C LYS A 57 -19.08 0.75 -24.28
N SER A 58 -18.50 -0.43 -24.09
CA SER A 58 -17.04 -0.61 -23.95
C SER A 58 -16.21 0.06 -25.06
N ASP A 59 -16.82 0.31 -26.20
CA ASP A 59 -16.17 0.89 -27.38
C ASP A 59 -16.38 2.41 -27.48
N ASP A 60 -17.28 2.99 -26.66
CA ASP A 60 -17.59 4.43 -26.64
C ASP A 60 -16.64 5.23 -25.73
N TRP A 61 -15.68 4.57 -25.07
CA TRP A 61 -14.74 5.20 -24.12
C TRP A 61 -13.50 5.81 -24.79
N GLU A 62 -13.38 5.72 -26.11
CA GLU A 62 -12.27 6.27 -26.92
C GLU A 62 -12.35 7.80 -27.11
N ASP A 63 -12.73 8.55 -26.08
CA ASP A 63 -12.54 9.99 -26.09
C ASP A 63 -11.06 10.30 -25.84
N ALA A 64 -10.33 10.53 -26.93
CA ALA A 64 -8.89 10.81 -26.94
C ALA A 64 -8.48 12.01 -26.06
N GLY A 65 -9.41 12.92 -25.73
CA GLY A 65 -9.10 14.12 -24.96
C GLY A 65 -8.65 13.83 -23.51
N CYS A 66 -9.30 12.87 -22.85
CA CYS A 66 -8.94 12.51 -21.47
C CYS A 66 -7.58 11.79 -21.42
N ASP A 67 -7.34 10.87 -22.37
CA ASP A 67 -6.07 10.13 -22.48
C ASP A 67 -4.87 11.11 -22.61
N SER A 68 -5.01 12.18 -23.41
CA SER A 68 -3.96 13.21 -23.55
C SER A 68 -3.70 14.01 -22.27
N GLU A 69 -4.73 14.46 -21.55
CA GLU A 69 -4.56 15.29 -20.35
C GLU A 69 -3.79 14.56 -19.24
N ILE A 70 -4.00 13.25 -19.11
CA ILE A 70 -3.30 12.42 -18.12
C ILE A 70 -1.85 12.23 -18.52
N LEU A 71 -1.60 11.94 -19.80
CA LEU A 71 -0.25 11.74 -20.30
C LEU A 71 0.54 13.03 -20.15
N GLU A 72 -0.04 14.18 -20.51
CA GLU A 72 0.56 15.50 -20.26
C GLU A 72 0.84 15.72 -18.76
N ARG A 73 -0.10 15.34 -17.88
CA ARG A 73 0.11 15.43 -16.43
C ARG A 73 1.25 14.52 -15.95
N VAL A 74 1.32 13.28 -16.42
CA VAL A 74 2.34 12.31 -16.05
C VAL A 74 3.71 12.75 -16.57
N GLU A 75 3.77 13.23 -17.82
CA GLU A 75 4.96 13.81 -18.42
C GLU A 75 5.43 15.04 -17.64
N SER A 76 4.51 15.92 -17.24
CA SER A 76 4.80 17.09 -16.40
C SER A 76 5.37 16.67 -15.04
N LEU A 77 4.77 15.68 -14.36
CA LEU A 77 5.27 15.19 -13.06
C LEU A 77 6.67 14.59 -13.20
N ASN A 78 6.90 13.83 -14.26
CA ASN A 78 8.20 13.23 -14.54
C ASN A 78 9.25 14.28 -14.93
N ALA A 79 8.86 15.31 -15.69
CA ALA A 79 9.74 16.45 -15.98
C ALA A 79 10.09 17.25 -14.71
N ASP A 80 9.14 17.38 -13.78
CA ASP A 80 9.37 17.97 -12.47
C ASP A 80 10.37 17.13 -11.65
N ASP A 81 10.22 15.80 -11.62
CA ASP A 81 11.17 14.89 -10.95
C ASP A 81 12.59 15.04 -11.52
N VAL A 82 12.73 15.07 -12.85
CA VAL A 82 14.04 15.25 -13.52
C VAL A 82 14.63 16.63 -13.19
N ARG A 83 13.81 17.68 -13.18
CA ARG A 83 14.26 19.03 -12.83
C ARG A 83 14.73 19.09 -11.39
N THR A 84 13.92 18.60 -10.44
CA THR A 84 14.27 18.55 -9.02
C THR A 84 15.52 17.71 -8.78
N ALA A 85 15.68 16.58 -9.46
CA ALA A 85 16.90 15.79 -9.37
C ALA A 85 18.13 16.53 -9.91
N ARG A 86 18.00 17.35 -10.97
CA ARG A 86 19.11 18.17 -11.48
C ARG A 86 19.49 19.32 -10.56
N GLU A 87 18.53 19.82 -9.79
CA GLU A 87 18.73 20.86 -8.77
C GLU A 87 19.24 20.29 -7.44
N SER A 88 19.11 18.97 -7.25
CA SER A 88 19.64 18.23 -6.11
C SER A 88 21.18 18.25 -6.07
N SER A 89 21.72 18.05 -4.87
CA SER A 89 23.15 17.81 -4.66
C SER A 89 23.60 16.41 -5.13
N LEU A 90 22.66 15.54 -5.51
CA LEU A 90 22.93 14.17 -5.96
C LEU A 90 23.23 14.10 -7.46
N VAL A 91 24.24 13.31 -7.82
CA VAL A 91 24.74 13.20 -9.19
C VAL A 91 23.89 12.28 -10.07
N PHE A 92 23.72 12.66 -11.34
CA PHE A 92 23.24 11.78 -12.40
C PHE A 92 24.34 10.79 -12.80
N GLU A 93 23.96 9.63 -13.30
CA GLU A 93 24.88 8.60 -13.79
C GLU A 93 25.86 9.13 -14.86
N ASP A 94 25.42 10.05 -15.73
CA ASP A 94 26.23 10.64 -16.80
C ASP A 94 27.18 11.77 -16.34
N SER A 95 27.17 12.11 -15.05
CA SER A 95 27.97 13.21 -14.49
C SER A 95 29.40 12.80 -14.10
N GLY A 96 29.73 11.51 -14.18
CA GLY A 96 31.04 10.97 -13.76
C GLY A 96 32.23 11.66 -14.43
N GLY A 97 32.18 11.89 -15.75
CA GLY A 97 33.28 12.53 -16.49
C GLY A 97 33.41 14.05 -16.30
N LYS A 98 32.42 14.72 -15.70
CA LYS A 98 32.42 16.20 -15.55
C LYS A 98 32.69 16.67 -14.13
N SER A 99 32.42 15.82 -13.14
CA SER A 99 32.42 16.21 -11.73
C SER A 99 33.79 16.13 -11.06
N GLY A 100 34.77 15.48 -11.70
CA GLY A 100 36.08 15.21 -11.08
C GLY A 100 35.99 14.27 -9.87
N ILE A 101 34.84 13.61 -9.66
CA ILE A 101 34.61 12.66 -8.56
C ILE A 101 35.28 11.31 -8.86
N LEU A 102 35.42 10.97 -10.15
CA LEU A 102 36.09 9.75 -10.60
C LEU A 102 37.51 10.11 -11.05
N GLU A 103 38.51 9.47 -10.44
CA GLU A 103 39.86 9.43 -11.03
C GLU A 103 39.80 8.55 -12.29
N GLU A 104 40.52 8.91 -13.35
CA GLU A 104 40.40 8.30 -14.69
C GLU A 104 40.68 6.79 -14.76
N ASP A 105 41.17 6.17 -13.67
CA ASP A 105 41.57 4.76 -13.59
C ASP A 105 40.76 3.92 -12.58
N ASP A 106 39.70 4.45 -11.96
CA ASP A 106 38.86 3.68 -11.01
C ASP A 106 37.84 2.80 -11.74
N ASP A 107 38.34 1.82 -12.49
CA ASP A 107 37.57 0.68 -13.04
C ASP A 107 37.16 -0.31 -11.92
N GLY A 108 36.98 0.18 -10.69
CA GLY A 108 36.80 -0.60 -9.48
C GLY A 108 35.83 -1.77 -9.67
N GLU A 109 36.25 -2.95 -9.24
CA GLU A 109 35.43 -4.16 -9.35
C GLU A 109 34.09 -3.93 -8.66
N LEU A 110 33.00 -4.11 -9.40
CA LEU A 110 31.66 -3.90 -8.86
C LEU A 110 31.40 -4.87 -7.70
N PRO A 111 30.85 -4.38 -6.57
CA PRO A 111 30.70 -5.21 -5.37
C PRO A 111 29.90 -6.46 -5.72
N PRO A 112 30.36 -7.66 -5.32
CA PRO A 112 29.61 -8.89 -5.54
C PRO A 112 28.25 -8.81 -4.82
N PHE A 113 27.25 -9.48 -5.37
CA PHE A 113 25.89 -9.51 -4.81
C PHE A 113 25.27 -10.89 -4.95
N GLU A 114 24.23 -11.15 -4.16
CA GLU A 114 23.42 -12.35 -4.27
C GLU A 114 21.92 -12.00 -4.27
N TRP A 115 21.14 -12.82 -4.97
CA TRP A 115 19.68 -12.77 -4.91
C TRP A 115 19.17 -13.46 -3.65
N VAL A 116 18.16 -12.87 -3.03
CA VAL A 116 17.55 -13.38 -1.79
C VAL A 116 16.06 -13.65 -1.97
N ASP A 117 15.56 -14.66 -1.24
CA ASP A 117 14.15 -15.07 -1.13
C ASP A 117 13.36 -15.08 -2.44
N ASN A 118 13.69 -16.03 -3.33
CA ASN A 118 13.05 -16.17 -4.65
C ASN A 118 13.23 -14.96 -5.58
N HIS A 119 14.37 -14.28 -5.49
CA HIS A 119 14.72 -13.15 -6.34
C HIS A 119 13.83 -11.91 -6.14
N VAL A 120 13.33 -11.69 -4.90
CA VAL A 120 12.59 -10.45 -4.58
C VAL A 120 13.52 -9.25 -4.40
N ALA A 121 14.77 -9.50 -4.02
CA ALA A 121 15.78 -8.47 -3.83
C ALA A 121 17.18 -9.05 -4.06
N ILE A 122 18.17 -8.16 -4.22
CA ILE A 122 19.59 -8.48 -4.10
C ILE A 122 20.17 -7.81 -2.87
N ARG A 123 21.21 -8.42 -2.28
CA ARG A 123 22.04 -7.77 -1.26
C ARG A 123 23.51 -7.82 -1.65
N THR A 124 24.26 -6.79 -1.31
CA THR A 124 25.70 -6.76 -1.58
C THR A 124 26.47 -7.61 -0.59
N LEU A 125 27.46 -8.34 -1.08
CA LEU A 125 28.41 -9.11 -0.28
C LEU A 125 29.59 -8.26 0.20
N GLU A 126 29.72 -7.04 -0.33
CA GLU A 126 30.67 -6.02 0.08
C GLU A 126 29.97 -4.67 0.32
N PRO A 127 30.53 -3.81 1.18
CA PRO A 127 29.92 -2.52 1.48
C PRO A 127 30.00 -1.54 0.30
N VAL A 128 28.88 -0.90 -0.02
CA VAL A 128 28.84 0.21 -0.97
C VAL A 128 29.35 1.50 -0.36
N LEU A 129 29.18 1.68 0.96
CA LEU A 129 29.72 2.80 1.74
C LEU A 129 30.69 2.30 2.82
N LEU A 130 31.79 3.00 3.03
CA LEU A 130 32.71 2.75 4.13
C LEU A 130 32.10 3.18 5.47
N ARG A 131 32.64 2.66 6.58
CA ARG A 131 32.19 3.01 7.94
C ARG A 131 32.26 4.51 8.22
N GLU A 132 33.32 5.17 7.77
CA GLU A 132 33.50 6.60 7.96
C GLU A 132 32.45 7.41 7.18
N GLU A 133 32.13 6.94 5.97
CA GLU A 133 31.10 7.52 5.11
C GLU A 133 29.70 7.37 5.74
N THR A 134 29.36 6.19 6.26
CA THR A 134 28.08 5.98 6.97
C THR A 134 27.97 6.86 8.21
N ASN A 135 29.06 7.02 8.98
CA ASN A 135 29.09 7.90 10.15
C ASN A 135 28.90 9.38 9.76
N SER A 136 29.44 9.84 8.63
CA SER A 136 29.22 11.19 8.12
C SER A 136 27.75 11.43 7.74
N ILE A 137 27.13 10.45 7.08
CA ILE A 137 25.70 10.49 6.70
C ILE A 137 24.80 10.54 7.95
N GLN A 138 25.07 9.71 8.96
CA GLN A 138 24.31 9.74 10.21
C GLN A 138 24.43 11.07 10.95
N ARG A 139 25.63 11.65 11.03
CA ARG A 139 25.85 12.96 11.68
C ARG A 139 25.11 14.10 10.97
N ALA A 140 25.09 14.07 9.63
CA ALA A 140 24.32 15.04 8.84
C ALA A 140 22.82 14.92 9.12
N ALA A 141 22.29 13.69 9.18
CA ALA A 141 20.89 13.44 9.53
C ALA A 141 20.56 13.86 10.97
N GLU A 142 21.42 13.56 11.95
CA GLU A 142 21.22 13.94 13.36
C GLU A 142 21.11 15.45 13.52
N THR A 143 21.97 16.21 12.85
CA THR A 143 21.96 17.68 12.87
C THR A 143 20.61 18.23 12.39
N LEU A 144 20.01 17.59 11.38
CA LEU A 144 18.68 17.96 10.88
C LEU A 144 17.57 17.58 11.86
N TRP A 145 17.65 16.41 12.50
CA TRP A 145 16.68 16.02 13.52
C TRP A 145 16.71 16.92 14.76
N GLU A 146 17.89 17.36 15.18
CA GLU A 146 18.07 18.25 16.34
C GLU A 146 17.60 19.68 16.07
N SER A 147 17.70 20.14 14.82
CA SER A 147 17.28 21.50 14.42
C SER A 147 15.79 21.62 14.10
N GLN A 148 15.11 20.51 13.84
CA GLN A 148 13.67 20.49 13.56
C GLN A 148 12.85 20.58 14.85
N ASP A 149 12.66 21.79 15.36
CA ASP A 149 11.67 22.09 16.42
C ASP A 149 10.24 21.91 15.86
N GLY A 150 9.77 20.66 15.76
CA GLY A 150 8.39 20.34 15.41
C GLY A 150 8.00 20.47 13.94
N SER A 151 8.96 20.51 13.01
CA SER A 151 8.70 20.41 11.57
C SER A 151 7.94 19.11 11.25
N SER A 152 6.85 19.20 10.50
CA SER A 152 6.12 18.02 10.03
C SER A 152 6.95 17.27 8.98
N SER A 153 7.24 15.99 9.23
CA SER A 153 7.73 15.00 8.26
C SER A 153 7.19 15.26 6.84
N ARG A 154 8.06 15.17 5.83
CA ARG A 154 7.67 15.30 4.42
C ARG A 154 7.23 13.95 3.84
N PHE A 155 7.64 12.85 4.44
CA PHE A 155 7.25 11.51 4.05
C PHE A 155 5.94 11.07 4.72
N SER A 156 5.13 10.34 3.97
CA SER A 156 3.75 9.99 4.34
C SER A 156 3.63 8.83 5.33
N TYR A 157 4.71 8.07 5.57
CA TYR A 157 4.67 6.82 6.37
C TYR A 157 5.40 6.92 7.71
N GLN A 158 5.41 8.09 8.34
CA GLN A 158 6.07 8.27 9.63
C GLN A 158 5.14 8.06 10.82
N TYR A 159 5.62 7.24 11.75
CA TYR A 159 5.11 7.20 13.12
C TYR A 159 5.84 8.22 13.97
N ALA A 160 5.22 8.66 15.07
CA ALA A 160 5.79 9.64 15.99
C ALA A 160 7.16 9.26 16.58
N THR A 161 7.53 7.97 16.49
CA THR A 161 8.78 7.41 17.01
C THR A 161 9.90 7.36 15.97
N ASN A 162 9.58 7.59 14.70
CA ASN A 162 10.54 7.58 13.61
C ASN A 162 11.06 9.02 13.38
N SER A 163 12.23 9.14 12.75
CA SER A 163 12.76 10.42 12.29
C SER A 163 13.28 10.26 10.87
N GLU A 164 13.19 11.31 10.05
CA GLU A 164 13.76 11.32 8.69
C GLU A 164 14.50 12.61 8.39
N ALA A 165 15.50 12.50 7.53
CA ALA A 165 16.20 13.63 6.96
C ALA A 165 16.36 13.37 5.46
N HIS A 166 15.89 14.27 4.61
CA HIS A 166 16.14 14.15 3.18
C HIS A 166 17.57 14.57 2.88
N VAL A 167 18.22 13.84 1.98
CA VAL A 167 19.60 14.15 1.55
C VAL A 167 19.66 15.48 0.80
N SER A 168 18.56 15.93 0.19
CA SER A 168 18.45 17.26 -0.41
C SER A 168 18.55 18.41 0.60
N ASP A 169 18.37 18.14 1.90
CA ASP A 169 18.56 19.12 2.97
C ASP A 169 20.01 19.11 3.52
N PHE A 170 20.87 18.19 3.05
CA PHE A 170 22.26 18.14 3.46
C PHE A 170 23.05 19.27 2.77
N PRO A 171 24.10 19.84 3.38
CA PRO A 171 24.99 20.73 2.66
C PRO A 171 25.61 20.02 1.45
N SER A 172 25.54 20.64 0.28
CA SER A 172 25.94 20.03 -1.00
C SER A 172 27.42 19.64 -1.04
N ASP A 173 28.27 20.32 -0.28
CA ASP A 173 29.71 20.10 -0.16
C ASP A 173 30.10 19.27 1.08
N SER A 174 29.13 18.73 1.82
CA SER A 174 29.42 17.89 2.99
C SER A 174 30.01 16.54 2.62
N ASP A 175 30.83 15.99 3.53
CA ASP A 175 31.38 14.64 3.42
C ASP A 175 30.29 13.57 3.18
N ALA A 176 29.10 13.78 3.77
CA ALA A 176 27.96 12.88 3.58
C ALA A 176 27.47 12.88 2.13
N THR A 177 27.24 14.06 1.55
CA THR A 177 26.79 14.20 0.14
C THR A 177 27.86 13.66 -0.82
N LEU A 178 29.13 13.98 -0.58
CA LEU A 178 30.25 13.50 -1.39
C LEU A 178 30.38 11.97 -1.36
N ALA A 179 30.21 11.36 -0.19
CA ALA A 179 30.23 9.90 -0.04
C ALA A 179 29.07 9.23 -0.80
N ILE A 180 27.85 9.77 -0.70
CA ILE A 180 26.69 9.25 -1.43
C ILE A 180 26.92 9.36 -2.95
N ASN A 181 27.40 10.51 -3.43
CA ASN A 181 27.68 10.72 -4.85
C ASN A 181 28.75 9.79 -5.40
N ARG A 182 29.83 9.57 -4.64
CA ARG A 182 30.85 8.58 -5.00
C ARG A 182 30.23 7.18 -5.12
N ALA A 183 29.49 6.74 -4.10
CA ALA A 183 28.86 5.41 -4.11
C ALA A 183 27.83 5.25 -5.24
N LEU A 184 27.08 6.31 -5.58
CA LEU A 184 26.14 6.32 -6.70
C LEU A 184 26.84 6.01 -8.02
N LEU A 185 27.92 6.74 -8.32
CA LEU A 185 28.65 6.63 -9.58
C LEU A 185 29.46 5.34 -9.69
N THR A 186 30.23 4.99 -8.66
CA THR A 186 31.19 3.88 -8.75
C THR A 186 30.56 2.51 -8.49
N LYS A 187 29.49 2.45 -7.69
CA LYS A 187 28.95 1.16 -7.23
C LYS A 187 27.47 0.99 -7.55
N ILE A 188 26.60 1.92 -7.15
CA ILE A 188 25.15 1.69 -7.12
C ILE A 188 24.53 1.72 -8.52
N TYR A 189 24.76 2.75 -9.35
CA TYR A 189 24.19 2.77 -10.71
C TYR A 189 24.68 1.58 -11.55
N PRO A 190 25.99 1.26 -11.61
CA PRO A 190 26.46 0.07 -12.33
C PRO A 190 25.87 -1.23 -11.78
N LEU A 191 25.72 -1.35 -10.45
CA LEU A 191 25.10 -2.52 -9.82
C LEU A 191 23.63 -2.66 -10.24
N ILE A 192 22.87 -1.56 -10.31
CA ILE A 192 21.48 -1.58 -10.79
C ILE A 192 21.41 -2.08 -12.23
N ARG A 193 22.24 -1.54 -13.12
CA ARG A 193 22.32 -1.97 -14.53
C ARG A 193 22.60 -3.47 -14.66
N ARG A 194 23.50 -3.98 -13.82
CA ARG A 194 23.91 -5.40 -13.81
C ARG A 194 22.84 -6.32 -13.23
N ALA A 195 22.24 -5.95 -12.11
CA ALA A 195 21.29 -6.79 -11.39
C ALA A 195 19.88 -6.75 -11.98
N PHE A 196 19.48 -5.61 -12.56
CA PHE A 196 18.11 -5.39 -13.05
C PHE A 196 18.08 -4.98 -14.53
N PRO A 197 18.62 -5.81 -15.44
CA PRO A 197 18.75 -5.45 -16.86
C PRO A 197 17.39 -5.33 -17.57
N THR A 198 16.34 -5.99 -17.07
CA THR A 198 14.99 -5.99 -17.67
C THR A 198 14.20 -4.72 -17.41
N ILE A 199 14.58 -3.94 -16.40
CA ILE A 199 13.87 -2.72 -15.98
C ILE A 199 14.74 -1.47 -16.13
N SER A 200 16.06 -1.67 -16.22
CA SER A 200 16.99 -0.60 -16.52
C SER A 200 16.72 -0.06 -17.92
N PRO A 201 16.73 1.26 -18.12
CA PRO A 201 16.60 1.81 -19.46
C PRO A 201 17.86 1.49 -20.31
N PRO A 202 17.90 1.88 -21.58
CA PRO A 202 19.13 1.88 -22.37
C PRO A 202 20.28 2.66 -21.68
N LYS A 203 21.54 2.38 -22.08
CA LYS A 203 22.73 2.98 -21.46
C LYS A 203 22.86 4.50 -21.69
N ASP A 204 22.26 5.01 -22.77
CA ASP A 204 22.23 6.43 -23.13
C ASP A 204 21.18 7.24 -22.34
N VAL A 205 20.31 6.56 -21.59
CA VAL A 205 19.34 7.17 -20.69
C VAL A 205 19.88 7.07 -19.26
N PRO A 206 20.37 8.17 -18.65
CA PRO A 206 21.02 8.10 -17.35
C PRO A 206 20.04 7.75 -16.23
N LEU A 207 20.51 6.98 -15.26
CA LEU A 207 19.88 6.82 -13.97
C LEU A 207 20.10 8.07 -13.11
N PHE A 208 19.13 8.37 -12.25
CA PHE A 208 19.26 9.40 -11.23
C PHE A 208 18.42 9.05 -10.00
N VAL A 209 18.75 9.68 -8.87
CA VAL A 209 17.96 9.58 -7.63
C VAL A 209 16.91 10.68 -7.62
N TYR A 210 15.61 10.34 -7.61
CA TYR A 210 14.58 11.39 -7.52
C TYR A 210 14.36 11.86 -6.08
N ASP A 211 14.54 10.98 -5.10
CA ASP A 211 14.52 11.31 -3.68
C ASP A 211 15.41 10.34 -2.90
N ALA A 212 15.98 10.84 -1.81
CA ALA A 212 16.84 10.09 -0.92
C ALA A 212 16.64 10.60 0.51
N LEU A 213 16.56 9.67 1.45
CA LEU A 213 16.38 10.02 2.85
C LEU A 213 17.09 9.05 3.80
N VAL A 214 17.51 9.59 4.93
CA VAL A 214 17.94 8.81 6.08
C VAL A 214 16.74 8.62 7.00
N ILE A 215 16.40 7.37 7.31
CA ILE A 215 15.32 7.02 8.24
C ILE A 215 15.91 6.44 9.51
N ARG A 216 15.46 6.96 10.66
CA ARG A 216 15.69 6.38 11.98
C ARG A 216 14.43 5.71 12.50
N TYR A 217 14.56 4.42 12.80
CA TYR A 217 13.58 3.64 13.54
C TYR A 217 14.02 3.54 15.00
N ASN A 218 13.37 4.28 15.89
CA ASN A 218 13.74 4.35 17.31
C ASN A 218 12.75 3.61 18.19
N ALA A 219 13.03 2.33 18.48
CA ALA A 219 12.23 1.52 19.39
C ALA A 219 12.46 1.88 20.86
N THR A 220 13.56 2.56 21.19
CA THR A 220 13.80 3.05 22.56
C THR A 220 12.86 4.20 22.93
N LYS A 221 12.58 5.10 21.98
CA LYS A 221 11.63 6.22 22.17
C LYS A 221 10.17 5.78 22.17
N SER A 222 9.83 4.60 21.64
CA SER A 222 8.43 4.13 21.63
C SER A 222 7.88 3.78 23.01
N GLY A 223 8.74 3.62 24.03
CA GLY A 223 8.36 3.35 25.41
C GLY A 223 7.69 1.98 25.61
N ASP A 224 7.69 1.48 26.84
CA ASP A 224 7.11 0.18 27.30
C ASP A 224 5.62 -0.04 27.02
N SER A 225 4.98 0.82 26.22
CA SER A 225 3.58 0.63 25.88
C SER A 225 3.47 -0.57 24.93
N ASN A 226 2.93 -1.67 25.45
CA ASN A 226 2.55 -2.91 24.76
C ASN A 226 1.60 -2.72 23.55
N GLN A 227 1.43 -1.50 23.02
CA GLN A 227 0.42 -1.16 22.05
C GLN A 227 0.96 -0.12 21.04
N THR A 228 0.94 -0.51 19.76
CA THR A 228 0.98 0.33 18.54
C THR A 228 2.30 1.01 18.14
N PRO A 229 2.41 1.27 16.83
CA PRO A 229 3.19 0.45 15.92
C PRO A 229 4.67 0.52 16.27
N ARG A 230 5.29 -0.66 16.35
CA ARG A 230 6.73 -0.80 16.50
C ARG A 230 7.42 0.00 15.38
N ALA A 231 8.61 0.53 15.64
CA ALA A 231 9.32 1.41 14.71
C ALA A 231 9.58 0.71 13.36
N GLY A 232 8.68 0.92 12.40
CA GLY A 232 8.62 0.27 11.09
C GLY A 232 7.83 1.10 10.10
N GLN A 233 7.38 0.49 9.01
CA GLN A 233 6.54 1.11 7.97
C GLN A 233 5.46 0.13 7.51
N PRO A 234 4.27 0.63 7.12
CA PRO A 234 3.20 -0.20 6.58
C PRO A 234 3.58 -0.74 5.19
N LEU A 235 2.78 -1.67 4.66
CA LEU A 235 2.97 -2.20 3.32
C LEU A 235 2.73 -1.15 2.24
N HIS A 236 3.74 -0.89 1.42
CA HIS A 236 3.71 0.07 0.33
C HIS A 236 4.50 -0.43 -0.89
N ARG A 237 4.44 0.36 -1.96
CA ARG A 237 5.34 0.28 -3.11
C ARG A 237 6.01 1.63 -3.22
N ASP A 238 7.25 1.62 -3.67
CA ASP A 238 7.97 2.85 -3.92
C ASP A 238 7.66 3.37 -5.31
N LEU A 239 7.78 4.67 -5.47
CA LEU A 239 7.97 5.23 -6.79
C LEU A 239 9.43 5.01 -7.18
N GLY A 240 9.72 4.77 -8.45
CA GLY A 240 11.07 4.53 -8.95
C GLY A 240 11.18 3.25 -9.77
N LEU A 241 12.39 2.97 -10.25
CA LEU A 241 12.74 1.70 -10.88
C LEU A 241 13.28 0.74 -9.82
N VAL A 242 14.24 1.22 -9.02
CA VAL A 242 14.90 0.44 -7.98
C VAL A 242 15.01 1.27 -6.72
N SER A 243 14.67 0.65 -5.60
CA SER A 243 14.90 1.20 -4.27
C SER A 243 16.16 0.57 -3.68
N VAL A 244 16.98 1.39 -3.04
CA VAL A 244 18.26 0.98 -2.45
C VAL A 244 18.25 1.32 -0.96
N ASN A 245 18.31 0.29 -0.11
CA ASN A 245 18.33 0.43 1.34
C ASN A 245 19.73 0.10 1.88
N VAL A 246 20.49 1.11 2.31
CA VAL A 246 21.82 0.96 2.90
C VAL A 246 21.73 0.98 4.42
N MET A 247 22.36 0.02 5.09
CA MET A 247 22.43 -0.05 6.54
C MET A 247 23.48 0.92 7.08
N LEU A 248 23.12 1.82 7.98
CA LEU A 248 24.05 2.87 8.46
C LEU A 248 24.68 2.58 9.82
N ASN A 249 24.05 1.75 10.65
CA ASN A 249 24.55 1.42 11.98
C ASN A 249 24.57 -0.10 12.25
N ASP A 250 25.23 -0.51 13.34
CA ASP A 250 25.55 -1.91 13.56
C ASP A 250 24.29 -2.73 13.84
N ALA A 251 24.29 -4.01 13.44
CA ALA A 251 23.20 -4.91 13.74
C ALA A 251 23.05 -5.16 15.25
N THR A 252 24.11 -4.89 16.04
CA THR A 252 24.05 -4.93 17.51
C THR A 252 23.32 -3.76 18.14
N ASP A 253 23.06 -2.68 17.40
CA ASP A 253 22.39 -1.48 17.91
C ASP A 253 20.86 -1.61 17.96
N PHE A 254 20.31 -2.69 17.38
CA PHE A 254 18.87 -2.94 17.34
C PHE A 254 18.48 -4.40 17.23
N GLU A 255 17.26 -4.72 17.66
CA GLU A 255 16.62 -6.02 17.46
C GLU A 255 15.42 -5.89 16.51
N GLY A 256 15.11 -6.97 15.79
CA GLY A 256 14.07 -6.95 14.76
C GLY A 256 14.49 -6.12 13.54
N GLY A 257 13.55 -5.45 12.88
CA GLY A 257 13.85 -4.63 11.71
C GLY A 257 14.07 -5.44 10.42
N GLY A 258 14.22 -4.72 9.32
CA GLY A 258 14.48 -5.26 7.98
C GLY A 258 13.46 -4.75 6.96
N THR A 259 13.52 -5.32 5.76
CA THR A 259 12.54 -5.12 4.70
C THR A 259 11.86 -6.45 4.42
N PHE A 260 10.54 -6.50 4.57
CA PHE A 260 9.75 -7.68 4.28
C PHE A 260 8.97 -7.48 2.99
N PHE A 261 9.08 -8.42 2.05
CA PHE A 261 8.34 -8.40 0.80
C PHE A 261 7.17 -9.38 0.87
N GLU A 262 5.99 -8.99 0.41
CA GLU A 262 4.84 -9.92 0.39
C GLU A 262 5.16 -11.18 -0.40
N ASN A 263 5.95 -11.05 -1.47
CA ASN A 263 6.34 -12.16 -2.33
C ASN A 263 7.24 -13.21 -1.64
N GLN A 264 7.79 -12.93 -0.44
CA GLN A 264 8.42 -13.97 0.39
C GLN A 264 7.41 -15.06 0.81
N LEU A 265 6.11 -14.76 0.83
CA LEU A 265 5.04 -15.69 1.20
C LEU A 265 4.58 -16.59 0.05
N LYS A 266 5.07 -16.38 -1.19
CA LYS A 266 4.58 -17.07 -2.38
C LYS A 266 4.71 -18.59 -2.29
N ASN A 267 5.82 -19.08 -1.73
CA ASN A 267 6.06 -20.52 -1.58
C ASN A 267 5.15 -21.14 -0.51
N HIS A 268 4.85 -20.40 0.57
CA HIS A 268 3.98 -20.86 1.65
C HIS A 268 2.52 -21.01 1.18
N LEU A 269 2.07 -20.15 0.26
CA LEU A 269 0.73 -20.25 -0.32
C LEU A 269 0.55 -21.51 -1.18
N ASN A 270 1.58 -21.91 -1.92
CA ASN A 270 1.50 -23.06 -2.83
C ASN A 270 1.51 -24.40 -2.08
N GLN A 271 2.12 -24.45 -0.89
CA GLN A 271 2.24 -25.68 -0.09
C GLN A 271 1.01 -25.95 0.80
N GLY A 272 0.16 -24.95 1.05
CA GLY A 272 -0.90 -25.02 2.06
C GLY A 272 -2.34 -25.20 1.56
N ALA A 273 -2.61 -25.17 0.25
CA ALA A 273 -3.99 -25.09 -0.24
C ALA A 273 -4.89 -26.29 0.11
N ALA A 274 -4.32 -27.47 0.39
CA ALA A 274 -5.09 -28.67 0.73
C ALA A 274 -5.31 -28.88 2.25
N ASP A 275 -4.36 -28.47 3.11
CA ASP A 275 -4.34 -28.87 4.54
C ASP A 275 -4.32 -27.71 5.55
N ALA A 276 -4.32 -26.44 5.09
CA ALA A 276 -4.12 -25.26 5.93
C ALA A 276 -5.14 -25.01 7.06
N PHE A 277 -6.28 -25.73 7.09
CA PHE A 277 -7.35 -25.43 8.04
C PHE A 277 -7.20 -26.12 9.41
N ASN A 278 -6.50 -27.25 9.49
CA ASN A 278 -6.43 -28.03 10.74
C ASN A 278 -5.16 -27.80 11.57
N THR A 279 -4.15 -27.10 11.05
CA THR A 279 -2.94 -26.79 11.82
C THR A 279 -2.41 -25.40 11.47
N SER A 280 -3.06 -24.36 12.02
CA SER A 280 -2.49 -23.01 12.11
C SER A 280 -1.13 -22.97 12.82
N SER A 281 -0.70 -24.07 13.47
CA SER A 281 0.64 -24.20 14.07
C SER A 281 1.75 -24.65 13.10
N ASN A 282 1.45 -25.29 11.96
CA ASN A 282 2.49 -25.92 11.11
C ASN A 282 2.87 -25.13 9.85
N LEU A 283 2.03 -24.23 9.36
CA LEU A 283 2.33 -23.39 8.18
C LEU A 283 3.53 -22.45 8.36
N LEU A 284 4.05 -22.33 9.58
CA LEU A 284 5.07 -21.35 9.96
C LEU A 284 6.36 -22.00 10.48
N GLN A 285 6.56 -23.30 10.28
CA GLN A 285 7.83 -23.95 10.67
C GLN A 285 9.05 -23.25 10.04
N HIS A 286 8.89 -22.67 8.84
CA HIS A 286 9.86 -21.76 8.23
C HIS A 286 9.22 -20.39 8.02
N LYS A 287 9.08 -19.62 9.10
CA LYS A 287 8.58 -18.25 9.04
C LYS A 287 9.56 -17.37 8.24
N PRO A 288 9.13 -16.79 7.10
CA PRO A 288 9.99 -15.89 6.33
C PRO A 288 10.40 -14.72 7.21
N GLN A 289 11.68 -14.38 7.14
CA GLN A 289 12.26 -13.32 7.95
C GLN A 289 12.42 -12.05 7.11
N PRO A 290 12.23 -10.86 7.70
CA PRO A 290 12.60 -9.62 7.04
C PRO A 290 14.06 -9.67 6.57
N ILE A 291 14.31 -9.20 5.36
CA ILE A 291 15.62 -9.19 4.73
C ILE A 291 16.38 -7.95 5.21
N LYS A 292 17.66 -8.12 5.54
CA LYS A 292 18.56 -7.03 5.93
C LYS A 292 19.80 -7.04 5.03
N PRO A 293 20.42 -5.87 4.80
CA PRO A 293 21.82 -5.84 4.39
C PRO A 293 22.71 -6.62 5.39
N PRO A 294 23.78 -7.29 4.95
CA PRO A 294 24.63 -8.09 5.85
C PRO A 294 25.34 -7.31 6.96
N GLY A 295 25.53 -6.00 6.80
CA GLY A 295 26.19 -5.15 7.77
C GLY A 295 26.23 -3.69 7.32
N VAL A 296 26.94 -2.87 8.08
CA VAL A 296 27.04 -1.42 7.83
C VAL A 296 27.69 -1.13 6.49
N GLY A 297 27.08 -0.21 5.76
CA GLY A 297 27.51 0.19 4.42
C GLY A 297 27.10 -0.78 3.32
N HIS A 298 26.60 -1.98 3.65
CA HIS A 298 25.99 -2.86 2.66
C HIS A 298 24.59 -2.37 2.32
N CYS A 299 24.13 -2.72 1.12
CA CYS A 299 22.80 -2.38 0.67
C CYS A 299 21.96 -3.57 0.22
N LEU A 300 20.65 -3.37 0.29
CA LEU A 300 19.61 -4.22 -0.28
C LEU A 300 18.97 -3.43 -1.44
N LEU A 301 18.88 -4.02 -2.62
CA LEU A 301 18.21 -3.42 -3.77
C LEU A 301 17.03 -4.29 -4.19
N HIS A 302 15.92 -3.66 -4.57
CA HIS A 302 14.75 -4.35 -5.11
C HIS A 302 14.04 -3.46 -6.13
N GLU A 303 13.23 -4.07 -7.02
CA GLU A 303 12.37 -3.26 -7.88
C GLU A 303 11.44 -2.41 -6.99
N SER A 304 11.30 -1.12 -7.27
CA SER A 304 10.40 -0.23 -6.50
C SER A 304 8.94 -0.66 -6.63
N ALA A 305 8.63 -1.38 -7.71
CA ALA A 305 7.34 -2.00 -7.88
C ALA A 305 7.07 -3.10 -6.84
N GLU A 306 8.04 -3.75 -6.21
CA GLU A 306 7.77 -4.81 -5.23
C GLU A 306 7.06 -4.27 -3.97
N ARG A 307 5.95 -4.90 -3.59
CA ARG A 307 5.19 -4.53 -2.39
C ARG A 307 5.91 -5.03 -1.15
N HIS A 308 6.27 -4.11 -0.27
CA HIS A 308 7.11 -4.38 0.87
C HIS A 308 6.75 -3.49 2.07
N ALA A 309 7.28 -3.86 3.23
CA ALA A 309 7.15 -3.12 4.48
C ALA A 309 8.50 -3.01 5.18
N GLY A 310 8.69 -1.91 5.92
CA GLY A 310 9.73 -1.83 6.95
C GLY A 310 9.28 -2.67 8.14
N ALA A 311 9.75 -3.91 8.22
CA ALA A 311 9.48 -4.75 9.38
C ALA A 311 10.01 -4.07 10.64
N ALA A 312 9.29 -4.22 11.73
CA ALA A 312 9.50 -3.34 12.85
C ALA A 312 10.76 -3.64 13.66
N THR A 313 11.50 -2.59 13.97
CA THR A 313 12.55 -2.58 15.00
C THR A 313 11.87 -2.68 16.36
N VAL A 314 12.25 -3.70 17.15
CA VAL A 314 11.61 -4.01 18.45
C VAL A 314 12.42 -3.54 19.65
N ALA A 315 13.72 -3.31 19.47
CA ALA A 315 14.58 -2.72 20.48
C ALA A 315 15.69 -1.91 19.79
N GLY A 316 16.20 -0.88 20.47
CA GLY A 316 17.32 -0.07 19.99
C GLY A 316 16.97 0.92 18.88
N ILE A 317 17.98 1.27 18.10
CA ILE A 317 17.91 2.29 17.03
C ILE A 317 18.44 1.68 15.74
N ARG A 318 17.67 1.79 14.66
CA ARG A 318 18.08 1.36 13.32
C ARG A 318 18.04 2.55 12.38
N ASP A 319 19.19 2.89 11.81
CA ASP A 319 19.34 3.95 10.83
C ASP A 319 19.60 3.33 9.45
N ILE A 320 18.87 3.78 8.43
CA ILE A 320 19.07 3.37 7.04
C ILE A 320 19.09 4.59 6.11
N LEU A 321 19.89 4.52 5.04
CA LEU A 321 19.79 5.41 3.89
C LEU A 321 18.93 4.72 2.83
N VAL A 322 17.88 5.39 2.37
CA VAL A 322 17.02 4.94 1.28
C VAL A 322 17.25 5.84 0.08
N LEU A 323 17.50 5.24 -1.08
CA LEU A 323 17.63 5.93 -2.36
C LEU A 323 16.58 5.39 -3.32
N PHE A 324 15.80 6.29 -3.93
CA PHE A 324 14.83 5.90 -4.96
C PHE A 324 15.36 6.27 -6.34
N VAL A 325 15.86 5.27 -7.06
CA VAL A 325 16.54 5.43 -8.35
C VAL A 325 15.53 5.28 -9.48
N THR A 326 15.56 6.20 -10.43
CA THR A 326 14.66 6.26 -11.59
C THR A 326 15.40 6.69 -12.87
N ALA A 327 14.64 6.92 -13.94
CA ALA A 327 15.13 7.39 -15.23
C ALA A 327 14.12 8.35 -15.90
N PRO A 328 14.58 9.28 -16.78
CA PRO A 328 13.74 10.35 -17.30
C PRO A 328 12.54 9.94 -18.16
N SER A 329 12.44 8.69 -18.64
CA SER A 329 11.30 8.21 -19.45
C SER A 329 11.26 6.68 -19.49
N SER A 330 10.86 6.04 -18.39
CA SER A 330 10.65 4.57 -18.38
C SER A 330 9.15 4.22 -18.39
N PRO A 331 8.70 3.26 -19.23
CA PRO A 331 7.32 2.80 -19.23
C PRO A 331 6.80 2.36 -17.87
N LYS A 332 7.67 1.79 -17.00
CA LYS A 332 7.31 1.41 -15.64
C LYS A 332 7.01 2.63 -14.75
N ILE A 333 7.77 3.71 -14.89
CA ILE A 333 7.55 4.96 -14.15
C ILE A 333 6.27 5.63 -14.61
N VAL A 334 6.06 5.70 -15.94
CA VAL A 334 4.82 6.24 -16.52
C VAL A 334 3.62 5.44 -16.00
N ASN A 335 3.68 4.10 -16.04
CA ASN A 335 2.64 3.24 -15.47
C ASN A 335 2.41 3.52 -13.97
N ALA A 336 3.47 3.61 -13.16
CA ALA A 336 3.36 3.90 -11.73
C ALA A 336 2.68 5.26 -11.47
N ARG A 337 3.02 6.28 -12.25
CA ARG A 337 2.42 7.63 -12.17
C ARG A 337 0.95 7.64 -12.60
N ILE A 338 0.60 6.94 -13.67
CA ILE A 338 -0.80 6.83 -14.12
C ILE A 338 -1.68 6.23 -13.01
N LYS A 339 -1.18 5.21 -12.29
CA LYS A 339 -1.90 4.62 -11.15
C LYS A 339 -2.15 5.62 -10.00
N GLN A 340 -1.28 6.63 -9.86
CA GLN A 340 -1.39 7.67 -8.84
C GLN A 340 -2.30 8.84 -9.26
N CYS A 341 -2.81 8.88 -10.49
CA CYS A 341 -3.68 9.95 -10.99
C CYS A 341 -5.14 9.86 -10.49
N ARG A 342 -5.43 9.12 -9.41
CA ARG A 342 -6.77 9.03 -8.82
C ARG A 342 -7.32 10.41 -8.42
N GLU A 343 -6.54 11.17 -7.65
CA GLU A 343 -6.92 12.51 -7.18
C GLU A 343 -7.16 13.46 -8.36
N PHE A 344 -6.43 13.29 -9.46
CA PHE A 344 -6.63 14.09 -10.67
C PHE A 344 -8.01 13.85 -11.28
N CYS A 345 -8.48 12.60 -11.39
CA CYS A 345 -9.84 12.32 -11.85
C CYS A 345 -10.92 12.91 -10.95
N GLU A 346 -10.73 12.80 -9.63
CA GLU A 346 -11.66 13.36 -8.65
C GLU A 346 -11.69 14.88 -8.74
N GLN A 347 -10.55 15.52 -9.00
CA GLN A 347 -10.44 16.97 -9.18
C GLN A 347 -11.00 17.46 -10.53
N LEU A 348 -10.79 16.71 -11.61
CA LEU A 348 -11.28 17.05 -12.94
C LEU A 348 -12.81 16.97 -13.01
N HIS A 349 -13.41 16.04 -12.26
CA HIS A 349 -14.84 15.77 -12.26
C HIS A 349 -15.48 15.91 -10.87
N GLN A 350 -15.11 16.95 -10.10
CA GLN A 350 -15.60 17.18 -8.73
C GLN A 350 -17.13 17.19 -8.63
N ASP A 351 -17.82 17.64 -9.67
CA ASP A 351 -19.28 17.75 -9.72
C ASP A 351 -19.97 16.52 -10.34
N ASN A 352 -19.21 15.52 -10.78
CA ASN A 352 -19.76 14.34 -11.47
C ASN A 352 -18.99 13.06 -11.13
N GLU A 353 -19.47 12.36 -10.11
CA GLU A 353 -18.89 11.10 -9.63
C GLU A 353 -18.82 10.01 -10.72
N ILE A 354 -19.80 9.95 -11.62
CA ILE A 354 -19.78 9.01 -12.75
C ILE A 354 -18.57 9.31 -13.64
N GLN A 355 -18.41 10.56 -14.09
CA GLN A 355 -17.26 10.93 -14.92
C GLN A 355 -15.91 10.73 -14.21
N ALA A 356 -15.85 10.99 -12.89
CA ALA A 356 -14.66 10.71 -12.09
C ALA A 356 -14.31 9.21 -12.10
N LEU A 357 -15.30 8.32 -11.99
CA LEU A 357 -15.10 6.88 -12.09
C LEU A 357 -14.70 6.42 -13.50
N GLU A 358 -15.35 6.95 -14.53
CA GLU A 358 -15.05 6.67 -15.93
C GLU A 358 -13.58 7.03 -16.25
N CYS A 359 -13.16 8.23 -15.83
CA CYS A 359 -11.77 8.70 -15.85
C CYS A 359 -10.83 7.67 -15.19
N ARG A 360 -11.11 7.25 -13.95
CA ARG A 360 -10.27 6.27 -13.23
C ARG A 360 -10.15 4.94 -13.97
N ILE A 361 -11.25 4.42 -14.49
CA ILE A 361 -11.26 3.18 -15.28
C ILE A 361 -10.38 3.31 -16.53
N ARG A 362 -10.49 4.42 -17.27
CA ARG A 362 -9.66 4.69 -18.46
C ARG A 362 -8.17 4.72 -18.11
N HIS A 363 -7.79 5.38 -17.02
CA HIS A 363 -6.39 5.52 -16.64
C HIS A 363 -5.78 4.18 -16.23
N HIS A 364 -6.52 3.35 -15.47
CA HIS A 364 -6.03 2.02 -15.14
C HIS A 364 -5.93 1.11 -16.37
N ASN A 365 -6.83 1.25 -17.35
CA ASN A 365 -6.68 0.58 -18.65
C ASN A 365 -5.44 1.08 -19.40
N MET A 366 -5.12 2.38 -19.36
CA MET A 366 -3.89 2.92 -19.94
C MET A 366 -2.64 2.38 -19.24
N ALA A 367 -2.66 2.27 -17.91
CA ALA A 367 -1.59 1.64 -17.15
C ALA A 367 -1.36 0.17 -17.59
N LEU A 368 -2.44 -0.58 -17.84
CA LEU A 368 -2.38 -1.96 -18.35
C LEU A 368 -1.93 -2.04 -19.81
N ARG A 369 -2.25 -1.05 -20.66
CA ARG A 369 -1.70 -0.97 -22.03
C ARG A 369 -0.18 -0.83 -22.02
N LEU A 370 0.39 -0.12 -21.04
CA LEU A 370 1.83 0.05 -20.87
C LEU A 370 2.50 -1.17 -20.21
N VAL A 371 1.87 -1.74 -19.19
CA VAL A 371 2.38 -2.91 -18.45
C VAL A 371 1.26 -3.94 -18.26
N PRO A 372 1.04 -4.84 -19.24
CA PRO A 372 -0.10 -5.77 -19.22
C PRO A 372 -0.11 -6.80 -18.09
N ASN A 373 1.00 -6.96 -17.40
CA ASN A 373 1.16 -7.89 -16.28
C ASN A 373 1.28 -7.18 -14.92
N ASP A 374 0.83 -5.92 -14.83
CA ASP A 374 0.79 -5.19 -13.57
C ASP A 374 -0.43 -5.59 -12.74
N GLY A 375 -0.20 -6.46 -11.74
CA GLY A 375 -1.26 -6.91 -10.84
C GLY A 375 -1.88 -5.80 -9.99
N GLU A 376 -1.13 -4.73 -9.69
CA GLU A 376 -1.66 -3.59 -8.95
C GLU A 376 -2.61 -2.75 -9.82
N ALA A 377 -2.27 -2.54 -11.10
CA ALA A 377 -3.17 -1.88 -12.04
C ALA A 377 -4.51 -2.64 -12.17
N TYR A 378 -4.48 -3.97 -12.24
CA TYR A 378 -5.70 -4.79 -12.20
C TYR A 378 -6.47 -4.66 -10.89
N GLN A 379 -5.78 -4.57 -9.75
CA GLN A 379 -6.42 -4.39 -8.44
C GLN A 379 -7.14 -3.03 -8.35
N TYR A 380 -6.51 -1.95 -8.82
CA TYR A 380 -7.14 -0.62 -8.85
C TYR A 380 -8.30 -0.55 -9.85
N LEU A 381 -8.14 -1.14 -11.04
CA LEU A 381 -9.22 -1.25 -12.03
C LEU A 381 -10.43 -2.00 -11.46
N GLY A 382 -10.19 -3.14 -10.80
CA GLY A 382 -11.25 -3.92 -10.15
C GLY A 382 -11.97 -3.13 -9.07
N THR A 383 -11.23 -2.34 -8.28
CA THR A 383 -11.81 -1.46 -7.27
C THR A 383 -12.68 -0.37 -7.91
N ALA A 384 -12.21 0.29 -8.98
CA ALA A 384 -12.99 1.30 -9.70
C ALA A 384 -14.32 0.72 -10.26
N TRP A 385 -14.28 -0.50 -10.79
CA TRP A 385 -15.50 -1.19 -11.24
C TRP A 385 -16.48 -1.52 -10.09
N MET A 386 -15.98 -1.88 -8.91
CA MET A 386 -16.84 -2.09 -7.73
C MET A 386 -17.55 -0.80 -7.31
N GLU A 387 -16.83 0.32 -7.32
CA GLU A 387 -17.39 1.64 -7.01
C GLU A 387 -18.45 2.04 -8.05
N PHE A 388 -18.18 1.80 -9.34
CA PHE A 388 -19.15 2.02 -10.43
C PHE A 388 -20.42 1.17 -10.25
N ALA A 389 -20.26 -0.11 -9.88
CA ALA A 389 -21.39 -0.99 -9.60
C ALA A 389 -22.24 -0.49 -8.41
N ALA A 390 -21.59 0.02 -7.36
CA ALA A 390 -22.28 0.60 -6.20
C ALA A 390 -23.08 1.85 -6.59
N LEU A 391 -22.53 2.71 -7.45
CA LEU A 391 -23.20 3.91 -7.95
C LEU A 391 -24.40 3.56 -8.85
N ALA A 392 -24.23 2.61 -9.77
CA ALA A 392 -25.33 2.12 -10.61
C ALA A 392 -26.49 1.54 -9.77
N LYS A 393 -26.17 0.85 -8.67
CA LYS A 393 -27.16 0.37 -7.70
C LYS A 393 -27.89 1.53 -7.01
N ALA A 394 -27.17 2.57 -6.60
CA ALA A 394 -27.74 3.75 -5.94
C ALA A 394 -28.67 4.55 -6.87
N ASN A 395 -28.33 4.63 -8.16
CA ASN A 395 -29.12 5.35 -9.17
C ASN A 395 -30.34 4.56 -9.68
N ASN A 396 -30.49 3.30 -9.27
CA ASN A 396 -31.49 2.38 -9.82
C ASN A 396 -31.34 2.16 -11.34
N ASP A 397 -30.11 2.19 -11.87
CA ASP A 397 -29.81 2.02 -13.30
C ASP A 397 -30.10 0.59 -13.83
N GLY A 398 -30.80 -0.24 -13.05
CA GLY A 398 -31.21 -1.59 -13.41
C GLY A 398 -30.21 -2.66 -12.95
N MET A 399 -30.74 -3.78 -12.46
CA MET A 399 -29.96 -4.90 -11.92
C MET A 399 -28.95 -5.50 -12.92
N HIS A 400 -29.25 -5.43 -14.22
CA HIS A 400 -28.36 -5.94 -15.28
C HIS A 400 -27.04 -5.17 -15.36
N HIS A 401 -27.07 -3.83 -15.25
CA HIS A 401 -25.85 -3.02 -15.31
C HIS A 401 -24.97 -3.26 -14.08
N GLN A 402 -25.57 -3.30 -12.89
CA GLN A 402 -24.85 -3.62 -11.65
C GLN A 402 -24.10 -4.97 -11.76
N HIS A 403 -24.78 -6.01 -12.25
CA HIS A 403 -24.16 -7.33 -12.42
C HIS A 403 -23.00 -7.32 -13.42
N HIS A 404 -23.16 -6.59 -14.52
CA HIS A 404 -22.11 -6.46 -15.52
C HIS A 404 -20.84 -5.82 -14.91
N TYR A 405 -20.98 -4.70 -14.21
CA TYR A 405 -19.85 -4.01 -13.57
C TYR A 405 -19.19 -4.86 -12.47
N LEU A 406 -19.98 -5.57 -11.66
CA LEU A 406 -19.43 -6.52 -10.69
C LEU A 406 -18.64 -7.65 -11.35
N GLN A 407 -19.10 -8.15 -12.50
CA GLN A 407 -18.35 -9.17 -13.24
C GLN A 407 -17.01 -8.62 -13.74
N GLN A 408 -16.98 -7.40 -14.29
CA GLN A 408 -15.73 -6.74 -14.68
C GLN A 408 -14.76 -6.58 -13.48
N ALA A 409 -15.28 -6.20 -12.32
CA ALA A 409 -14.49 -6.12 -11.10
C ALA A 409 -13.88 -7.47 -10.70
N ILE A 410 -14.69 -8.54 -10.72
CA ILE A 410 -14.25 -9.90 -10.37
C ILE A 410 -13.17 -10.38 -11.33
N ASP A 411 -13.36 -10.19 -12.64
CA ASP A 411 -12.38 -10.61 -13.65
C ASP A 411 -11.03 -9.90 -13.45
N CYS A 412 -11.05 -8.59 -13.17
CA CYS A 412 -9.86 -7.82 -12.85
C CYS A 412 -9.18 -8.32 -11.58
N LEU A 413 -9.94 -8.55 -10.50
CA LEU A 413 -9.39 -8.99 -9.21
C LEU A 413 -8.87 -10.43 -9.25
N GLN A 414 -9.47 -11.31 -10.04
CA GLN A 414 -8.95 -12.65 -10.29
C GLN A 414 -7.62 -12.58 -11.05
N ARG A 415 -7.52 -11.69 -12.05
CA ARG A 415 -6.27 -11.47 -12.77
C ARG A 415 -5.18 -10.89 -11.86
N ALA A 416 -5.53 -9.93 -11.00
CA ALA A 416 -4.64 -9.41 -9.96
C ALA A 416 -4.18 -10.52 -9.00
N ALA A 417 -5.08 -11.41 -8.56
CA ALA A 417 -4.74 -12.50 -7.64
C ALA A 417 -3.76 -13.52 -8.24
N VAL A 418 -3.70 -13.65 -9.57
CA VAL A 418 -2.69 -14.46 -10.28
C VAL A 418 -1.34 -13.76 -10.33
N LEU A 419 -1.33 -12.45 -10.61
CA LEU A 419 -0.12 -11.65 -10.80
C LEU A 419 0.55 -11.27 -9.48
N THR A 420 -0.24 -10.97 -8.45
CA THR A 420 0.21 -10.57 -7.10
C THR A 420 -0.46 -11.45 -6.04
N PRO A 421 -0.10 -12.75 -5.98
CA PRO A 421 -0.81 -13.74 -5.16
C PRO A 421 -0.67 -13.56 -3.64
N CYS A 422 0.17 -12.62 -3.22
CA CYS A 422 0.45 -12.30 -1.82
C CYS A 422 -0.12 -10.95 -1.39
N ASP A 423 -0.80 -10.21 -2.28
CA ASP A 423 -1.43 -8.93 -1.96
C ASP A 423 -2.79 -9.15 -1.27
N SER A 424 -2.84 -8.90 0.03
CA SER A 424 -4.02 -9.06 0.88
C SER A 424 -5.23 -8.25 0.39
N ARG A 425 -4.99 -7.08 -0.21
CA ARG A 425 -6.03 -6.12 -0.65
C ARG A 425 -6.83 -6.69 -1.81
N VAL A 426 -6.16 -7.44 -2.70
CA VAL A 426 -6.81 -8.16 -3.81
C VAL A 426 -7.85 -9.12 -3.28
N TYR A 427 -7.49 -9.92 -2.26
CA TYR A 427 -8.39 -10.92 -1.69
C TYR A 427 -9.54 -10.30 -0.89
N ASN A 428 -9.30 -9.22 -0.16
CA ASN A 428 -10.37 -8.46 0.48
C ASN A 428 -11.38 -7.96 -0.55
N ASN A 429 -10.91 -7.30 -1.61
CA ASN A 429 -11.78 -6.71 -2.63
C ASN A 429 -12.51 -7.81 -3.44
N LEU A 430 -11.83 -8.91 -3.74
CA LEU A 430 -12.44 -10.07 -4.40
C LEU A 430 -13.56 -10.67 -3.54
N GLY A 431 -13.34 -10.80 -2.23
CA GLY A 431 -14.37 -11.25 -1.28
C GLY A 431 -15.61 -10.36 -1.30
N ILE A 432 -15.41 -9.02 -1.31
CA ILE A 432 -16.52 -8.05 -1.38
C ILE A 432 -17.27 -8.18 -2.70
N ALA A 433 -16.56 -8.18 -3.84
CA ALA A 433 -17.17 -8.22 -5.17
C ALA A 433 -18.01 -9.51 -5.37
N LEU A 434 -17.47 -10.66 -4.97
CA LEU A 434 -18.19 -11.94 -5.00
C LEU A 434 -19.40 -11.94 -4.06
N GLY A 435 -19.28 -11.37 -2.87
CA GLY A 435 -20.39 -11.27 -1.92
C GLY A 435 -21.55 -10.42 -2.45
N GLN A 436 -21.23 -9.32 -3.15
CA GLN A 436 -22.23 -8.45 -3.78
C GLN A 436 -22.93 -9.11 -4.97
N GLN A 437 -22.26 -10.04 -5.67
CA GLN A 437 -22.85 -10.80 -6.77
C GLN A 437 -23.90 -11.83 -6.28
N VAL A 438 -23.83 -12.27 -5.02
CA VAL A 438 -24.72 -13.29 -4.43
C VAL A 438 -26.07 -12.73 -3.99
N GLU A 439 -26.16 -11.46 -3.59
CA GLU A 439 -27.40 -10.85 -3.05
C GLU A 439 -28.70 -11.15 -3.86
N PRO A 440 -28.69 -11.20 -5.20
CA PRO A 440 -29.89 -11.53 -5.99
C PRO A 440 -30.17 -13.03 -6.17
N LEU A 441 -29.22 -13.93 -5.86
CA LEU A 441 -29.30 -15.37 -6.16
C LEU A 441 -29.45 -16.19 -4.86
N LYS A 442 -30.68 -16.61 -4.54
CA LYS A 442 -31.00 -17.42 -3.35
C LYS A 442 -30.29 -18.79 -3.27
N GLU A 443 -29.58 -19.20 -4.31
CA GLU A 443 -28.95 -20.53 -4.45
C GLU A 443 -27.44 -20.48 -4.76
N ALA A 444 -26.76 -19.34 -4.61
CA ALA A 444 -25.37 -19.16 -5.03
C ALA A 444 -24.32 -19.72 -4.03
N SER A 445 -24.45 -20.99 -3.66
CA SER A 445 -23.52 -21.70 -2.75
C SER A 445 -22.05 -21.60 -3.20
N PHE A 446 -21.81 -21.68 -4.51
CA PHE A 446 -20.46 -21.58 -5.08
C PHE A 446 -19.83 -20.20 -4.86
N ALA A 447 -20.54 -19.11 -5.18
CA ALA A 447 -20.00 -17.76 -5.05
C ALA A 447 -19.80 -17.36 -3.57
N ILE A 448 -20.66 -17.83 -2.66
CA ILE A 448 -20.47 -17.69 -1.21
C ILE A 448 -19.17 -18.38 -0.77
N GLN A 449 -18.95 -19.61 -1.23
CA GLN A 449 -17.74 -20.37 -0.89
C GLN A 449 -16.48 -19.71 -1.43
N THR A 450 -16.52 -19.21 -2.67
CA THR A 450 -15.39 -18.48 -3.29
C THR A 450 -15.11 -17.16 -2.57
N SER A 451 -16.15 -16.41 -2.17
CA SER A 451 -15.99 -15.18 -1.37
C SER A 451 -15.35 -15.47 -0.01
N LYS A 452 -15.83 -16.51 0.69
CA LYS A 452 -15.25 -16.98 1.95
C LYS A 452 -13.77 -17.35 1.79
N GLU A 453 -13.44 -18.08 0.73
CA GLU A 453 -12.06 -18.49 0.46
C GLU A 453 -11.15 -17.30 0.17
N ALA A 454 -11.63 -16.30 -0.57
CA ALA A 454 -10.89 -15.06 -0.79
C ALA A 454 -10.57 -14.37 0.55
N TYR A 455 -11.57 -14.12 1.41
CA TYR A 455 -11.32 -13.51 2.72
C TYR A 455 -10.36 -14.34 3.58
N ARG A 456 -10.52 -15.67 3.61
CA ARG A 456 -9.65 -16.57 4.37
C ARG A 456 -8.20 -16.43 3.92
N ARG A 457 -7.95 -16.37 2.61
CA ARG A 457 -6.61 -16.21 2.05
C ARG A 457 -6.00 -14.86 2.41
N GLY A 458 -6.75 -13.77 2.26
CA GLY A 458 -6.30 -12.44 2.67
C GLY A 458 -5.99 -12.36 4.17
N HIS A 459 -6.84 -12.94 5.02
CA HIS A 459 -6.60 -13.01 6.47
C HIS A 459 -5.33 -13.79 6.80
N THR A 460 -5.11 -14.93 6.15
CA THR A 460 -3.91 -15.76 6.34
C THR A 460 -2.63 -15.00 5.99
N LEU A 461 -2.66 -14.24 4.88
CA LEU A 461 -1.54 -13.37 4.48
C LEU A 461 -1.25 -12.30 5.53
N LEU A 462 -2.28 -11.59 6.00
CA LEU A 462 -2.14 -10.54 7.00
C LEU A 462 -1.60 -11.07 8.33
N LEU A 463 -2.03 -12.26 8.75
CA LEU A 463 -1.46 -12.92 9.93
C LEU A 463 0.03 -13.22 9.75
N ALA A 464 0.44 -13.74 8.60
CA ALA A 464 1.85 -14.02 8.32
C ALA A 464 2.70 -12.74 8.30
N LEU A 465 2.17 -11.66 7.71
CA LEU A 465 2.79 -10.34 7.66
C LEU A 465 2.93 -9.72 9.07
N ALA A 466 1.86 -9.75 9.87
CA ALA A 466 1.88 -9.27 11.25
C ALA A 466 2.90 -10.03 12.09
N GLN A 467 2.98 -11.35 11.92
CA GLN A 467 3.99 -12.16 12.57
C GLN A 467 5.41 -11.80 12.13
N ALA A 468 5.63 -11.48 10.86
CA ALA A 468 6.91 -10.99 10.36
C ALA A 468 7.29 -9.59 10.89
N GLY A 469 6.40 -8.96 11.66
CA GLY A 469 6.62 -7.64 12.27
C GLY A 469 6.24 -6.48 11.35
N CYS A 470 5.49 -6.73 10.27
CA CYS A 470 4.97 -5.68 9.41
C CYS A 470 3.78 -4.98 10.08
N ASP A 471 3.65 -3.66 9.88
CA ASP A 471 2.41 -2.98 10.27
C ASP A 471 1.34 -3.23 9.20
N VAL A 472 0.36 -4.05 9.57
CA VAL A 472 -0.79 -4.41 8.75
C VAL A 472 -2.11 -4.21 9.50
N VAL A 473 -2.11 -3.35 10.53
CA VAL A 473 -3.26 -3.18 11.42
C VAL A 473 -4.49 -2.70 10.64
N ASP A 474 -4.34 -1.64 9.84
CA ASP A 474 -5.44 -1.05 9.08
C ASP A 474 -6.03 -2.02 8.04
N GLU A 475 -5.17 -2.80 7.38
CA GLU A 475 -5.60 -3.84 6.43
C GLU A 475 -6.31 -4.98 7.14
N THR A 476 -5.79 -5.40 8.30
CA THR A 476 -6.38 -6.45 9.14
C THR A 476 -7.75 -6.04 9.64
N ASP A 477 -7.91 -4.81 10.10
CA ASP A 477 -9.19 -4.28 10.57
C ASP A 477 -10.22 -4.20 9.44
N THR A 478 -9.80 -3.70 8.28
CA THR A 478 -10.66 -3.61 7.10
C THR A 478 -11.10 -4.99 6.62
N LEU A 479 -10.17 -5.93 6.47
CA LEU A 479 -10.48 -7.30 6.03
C LEU A 479 -11.35 -8.03 7.04
N SER A 480 -11.01 -7.96 8.34
CA SER A 480 -11.75 -8.65 9.39
C SER A 480 -13.18 -8.14 9.51
N ARG A 481 -13.39 -6.82 9.37
CA ARG A 481 -14.73 -6.22 9.31
C ARG A 481 -15.55 -6.80 8.15
N ASN A 482 -14.98 -6.81 6.95
CA ASN A 482 -15.69 -7.27 5.75
C ASN A 482 -15.96 -8.80 5.81
N TYR A 483 -14.99 -9.57 6.28
CA TYR A 483 -15.12 -11.00 6.45
C TYR A 483 -16.17 -11.35 7.52
N GLY A 484 -16.11 -10.70 8.68
CA GLY A 484 -17.09 -10.83 9.76
C GLY A 484 -18.50 -10.47 9.30
N LEU A 485 -18.66 -9.43 8.49
CA LEU A 485 -19.98 -9.02 7.95
C LEU A 485 -20.55 -10.10 7.03
N MET A 486 -19.72 -10.67 6.16
CA MET A 486 -20.10 -11.74 5.24
C MET A 486 -20.53 -13.01 6.00
N LEU A 487 -19.84 -13.36 7.10
CA LEU A 487 -20.22 -14.46 7.98
C LEU A 487 -21.51 -14.18 8.75
N ALA A 488 -21.67 -12.97 9.29
CA ALA A 488 -22.87 -12.57 10.03
C ALA A 488 -24.12 -12.58 9.15
N ASN A 489 -24.01 -12.22 7.87
CA ASN A 489 -25.11 -12.31 6.89
C ASN A 489 -25.53 -13.76 6.57
N GLN A 490 -24.76 -14.76 6.99
CA GLN A 490 -25.09 -16.19 6.89
C GLN A 490 -25.52 -16.79 8.24
N ASP A 491 -25.82 -15.94 9.24
CA ASP A 491 -26.11 -16.34 10.61
C ASP A 491 -24.96 -17.10 11.31
N ARG A 492 -23.72 -16.98 10.81
CA ARG A 492 -22.52 -17.64 11.35
C ARG A 492 -21.83 -16.76 12.39
N PHE A 493 -22.59 -16.36 13.39
CA PHE A 493 -22.17 -15.35 14.36
C PHE A 493 -20.94 -15.73 15.19
N THR A 494 -20.79 -17.01 15.55
CA THR A 494 -19.61 -17.48 16.31
C THR A 494 -18.33 -17.33 15.50
N GLU A 495 -18.34 -17.70 14.22
CA GLU A 495 -17.18 -17.54 13.35
C GLU A 495 -16.88 -16.06 13.08
N ALA A 496 -17.92 -15.23 12.91
CA ALA A 496 -17.75 -13.79 12.78
C ALA A 496 -17.09 -13.18 14.03
N CYS A 497 -17.47 -13.63 15.23
CA CYS A 497 -16.84 -13.20 16.48
C CYS A 497 -15.35 -13.56 16.53
N GLU A 498 -14.96 -14.75 16.08
CA GLU A 498 -13.54 -15.15 16.07
C GLU A 498 -12.71 -14.29 15.12
N VAL A 499 -13.21 -14.04 13.90
CA VAL A 499 -12.53 -13.17 12.92
C VAL A 499 -12.38 -11.74 13.43
N LEU A 500 -13.37 -11.21 14.15
CA LEU A 500 -13.40 -9.82 14.61
C LEU A 500 -12.72 -9.61 15.98
N LYS A 501 -12.31 -10.68 16.67
CA LYS A 501 -11.88 -10.65 18.07
C LYS A 501 -10.70 -9.72 18.31
N ASP A 502 -9.68 -9.77 17.45
CA ASP A 502 -8.47 -8.96 17.62
C ASP A 502 -8.74 -7.47 17.37
N THR A 503 -9.56 -7.14 16.37
CA THR A 503 -10.01 -5.75 16.11
C THR A 503 -10.86 -5.23 17.28
N ALA A 504 -11.75 -6.06 17.84
CA ALA A 504 -12.55 -5.70 19.01
C ALA A 504 -11.69 -5.47 20.25
N ALA A 505 -10.64 -6.28 20.46
CA ALA A 505 -9.68 -6.07 21.55
C ALA A 505 -8.96 -4.73 21.41
N ARG A 506 -8.47 -4.39 20.21
CA ARG A 506 -7.85 -3.09 19.91
C ARG A 506 -8.79 -1.92 20.18
N TYR A 507 -10.07 -2.03 19.81
CA TYR A 507 -11.06 -1.01 20.13
C TYR A 507 -11.15 -0.75 21.64
N LEU A 508 -11.28 -1.82 22.44
CA LEU A 508 -11.40 -1.74 23.89
C LEU A 508 -10.14 -1.18 24.57
N GLU A 509 -8.98 -1.41 23.96
CA GLU A 509 -7.71 -0.80 24.39
C GLU A 509 -7.66 0.69 24.06
N ALA A 510 -8.07 1.08 22.84
CA ALA A 510 -8.13 2.48 22.42
C ALA A 510 -9.14 3.29 23.23
N GLU A 511 -10.30 2.72 23.57
CA GLU A 511 -11.33 3.38 24.39
C GLU A 511 -10.82 3.74 25.80
N LYS A 512 -9.89 2.95 26.36
CA LYS A 512 -9.28 3.21 27.66
C LYS A 512 -8.25 4.35 27.63
N LYS A 513 -7.73 4.71 26.45
CA LYS A 513 -6.64 5.67 26.29
C LYS A 513 -7.16 7.05 25.86
N ASP A 514 -7.15 8.00 26.79
CA ASP A 514 -7.06 9.45 26.55
C ASP A 514 -7.99 10.09 25.51
N GLY A 515 -9.26 9.69 25.48
CA GLY A 515 -10.35 10.50 24.90
C GLY A 515 -10.28 10.75 23.39
N LYS A 516 -9.32 10.17 22.66
CA LYS A 516 -9.31 10.18 21.19
C LYS A 516 -10.31 9.13 20.70
N ALA A 517 -11.25 9.56 19.86
CA ALA A 517 -12.18 8.64 19.24
C ALA A 517 -11.40 7.63 18.38
N PRO A 518 -11.64 6.31 18.52
CA PRO A 518 -11.01 5.31 17.67
C PRO A 518 -11.32 5.56 16.19
N PRO A 519 -10.43 5.16 15.26
CA PRO A 519 -10.71 5.18 13.83
C PRO A 519 -12.05 4.53 13.51
N ARG A 520 -12.83 5.16 12.62
CA ARG A 520 -14.20 4.74 12.28
C ARG A 520 -14.30 3.25 11.92
N GLY A 521 -13.35 2.72 11.15
CA GLY A 521 -13.34 1.31 10.75
C GLY A 521 -13.29 0.34 11.95
N ILE A 522 -12.48 0.66 12.97
CA ILE A 522 -12.37 -0.12 14.21
C ILE A 522 -13.67 -0.04 15.02
N VAL A 523 -14.29 1.14 15.09
CA VAL A 523 -15.61 1.32 15.74
C VAL A 523 -16.67 0.42 15.09
N GLU A 524 -16.75 0.42 13.77
CA GLU A 524 -17.72 -0.38 13.01
C GLU A 524 -17.49 -1.88 13.18
N ALA A 525 -16.23 -2.34 13.15
CA ALA A 525 -15.87 -3.73 13.38
C ALA A 525 -16.23 -4.19 14.80
N TYR A 526 -15.98 -3.36 15.82
CA TYR A 526 -16.36 -3.65 17.21
C TYR A 526 -17.89 -3.71 17.39
N GLN A 527 -18.64 -2.80 16.77
CA GLN A 527 -20.11 -2.83 16.80
C GLN A 527 -20.65 -4.13 16.19
N LEU A 528 -20.08 -4.55 15.05
CA LEU A 528 -20.43 -5.82 14.42
C LEU A 528 -20.08 -7.02 15.32
N TRP A 529 -18.92 -7.01 15.98
CA TRP A 529 -18.53 -8.05 16.93
C TRP A 529 -19.51 -8.17 18.09
N LYS A 530 -19.93 -7.05 18.70
CA LYS A 530 -20.95 -7.03 19.76
C LYS A 530 -22.28 -7.60 19.30
N PHE A 531 -22.71 -7.22 18.09
CA PHE A 531 -23.92 -7.76 17.49
C PHE A 531 -23.83 -9.29 17.37
N CYS A 532 -22.76 -9.81 16.76
CA CYS A 532 -22.55 -11.26 16.60
C CYS A 532 -22.48 -11.98 17.95
N GLN A 533 -21.85 -11.38 18.96
CA GLN A 533 -21.74 -11.95 20.30
C GLN A 533 -23.13 -12.13 20.92
N SER A 534 -23.99 -11.10 20.86
CA SER A 534 -25.36 -11.18 21.39
C SER A 534 -26.22 -12.24 20.69
N ARG A 535 -26.05 -12.42 19.37
CA ARG A 535 -26.79 -13.41 18.59
C ARG A 535 -26.30 -14.84 18.85
N SER A 536 -25.01 -15.04 19.09
CA SER A 536 -24.44 -16.35 19.37
C SER A 536 -25.01 -16.98 20.65
N PHE A 537 -25.31 -16.17 21.67
CA PHE A 537 -25.92 -16.67 22.91
C PHE A 537 -27.35 -17.18 22.73
N HIS A 538 -28.12 -16.58 21.81
CA HIS A 538 -29.52 -16.97 21.56
C HIS A 538 -29.66 -18.26 20.75
N VAL A 539 -28.62 -18.68 20.02
CA VAL A 539 -28.62 -19.94 19.26
C VAL A 539 -28.24 -21.13 20.17
N ALA A 540 -27.48 -20.87 21.24
CA ALA A 540 -27.04 -21.89 22.19
C ALA A 540 -28.06 -22.19 23.32
N SER A 541 -29.02 -21.28 23.54
CA SER A 541 -30.14 -21.43 24.49
C SER A 541 -31.36 -22.00 23.80
#